data_AF-A0A9Q0GM65-F1
#
_entry.id   AF-A0A9Q0GM65-F1
#
_cell.length_a   1.000
_cell.length_b   1.000
_cell.length_c   1.000
_cell.angle_alpha   90.00
_cell.angle_beta   90.00
_cell.angle_gamma   90.00
#
_symmetry.space_group_name_H-M   'P 1'
#
loop_
_entity.id
_entity.type
_entity.pdbx_description
1 polymer ?
#
loop_
_entity_poly.entity_id
_entity_poly.type
_entity_poly.pdbx_seq_one_letter_code
_entity_poly.pdbx_strand_id
1 'polypeptide(L)'
;MDSESFEHSIEGLIQVDDGLHTASFQQLLSETIFRSGVLDRLVEAQKLDQLDIEGAIHAYYNIVSQPCKVCRDLGDSELSRMYLSLHSISLEESLKIVREYLIAATAKDCSLMISFRPREDGDPGSAHNSVFLKSTNQSFDYKVNFIDLDLKPLKNMVYYYELDQKIVSCYTQMEKMGHGPSDFS
;
A
#
# COMPACT_ATOMS: atom_id res chain seq x y z
N MET A 1 7.02 17.53 16.26
CA MET A 1 5.79 17.92 16.96
C MET A 1 5.71 17.02 18.18
N ASP A 2 5.72 17.58 19.38
CA ASP A 2 5.56 16.80 20.61
C ASP A 2 4.06 16.52 20.84
N SER A 3 3.77 15.58 21.76
CA SER A 3 2.41 15.12 22.03
C SER A 3 1.49 16.25 22.51
N GLU A 4 2.04 17.20 23.27
CA GLU A 4 1.29 18.35 23.81
C GLU A 4 0.89 19.33 22.71
N SER A 5 1.79 19.62 21.76
CA SER A 5 1.46 20.47 20.61
C SER A 5 0.40 19.87 19.70
N PHE A 6 0.34 18.54 19.57
CA PHE A 6 -0.73 17.89 18.81
C PHE A 6 -2.07 18.00 19.50
N GLU A 7 -2.11 17.68 20.79
CA GLU A 7 -3.32 17.71 21.62
C GLU A 7 -4.02 19.08 21.53
N HIS A 8 -3.27 20.17 21.71
CA HIS A 8 -3.79 21.53 21.60
C HIS A 8 -4.27 21.89 20.17
N SER A 9 -3.70 21.27 19.13
CA SER A 9 -4.10 21.54 17.74
C SER A 9 -5.47 20.94 17.38
N ILE A 10 -5.96 19.97 18.17
CA ILE A 10 -7.21 19.24 17.91
C ILE A 10 -8.32 19.56 18.92
N GLU A 11 -8.06 20.37 19.94
CA GLU A 11 -9.05 20.87 20.92
C GLU A 11 -10.28 21.51 20.24
N GLY A 12 -10.07 22.28 19.18
CA GLY A 12 -11.17 22.93 18.44
C GLY A 12 -11.99 21.98 17.56
N LEU A 13 -11.52 20.74 17.34
CA LEU A 13 -12.18 19.75 16.48
C LEU A 13 -13.09 18.82 17.27
N ILE A 14 -12.63 18.34 18.43
CA ILE A 14 -13.33 17.33 19.25
C ILE A 14 -13.56 17.91 20.64
N GLN A 15 -14.79 17.88 21.12
CA GLN A 15 -15.14 18.44 22.43
C GLN A 15 -15.02 17.32 23.48
N VAL A 16 -13.89 17.26 24.16
CA VAL A 16 -13.57 16.29 25.23
C VAL A 16 -12.73 16.94 26.33
N ASP A 17 -12.58 16.25 27.46
CA ASP A 17 -11.69 16.70 28.54
C ASP A 17 -10.21 16.73 28.08
N ASP A 18 -9.43 17.64 28.68
CA ASP A 18 -8.00 17.79 28.41
C ASP A 18 -7.26 16.45 28.56
N GLY A 19 -6.44 16.12 27.56
CA GLY A 19 -5.67 14.86 27.50
C GLY A 19 -6.40 13.67 26.86
N LEU A 20 -7.66 13.83 26.41
CA LEU A 20 -8.41 12.79 25.71
C LEU A 20 -8.60 13.04 24.20
N HIS A 21 -8.10 14.16 23.66
CA HIS A 21 -8.33 14.54 22.27
C HIS A 21 -7.62 13.58 21.31
N THR A 22 -6.35 13.24 21.57
CA THR A 22 -5.60 12.31 20.70
C THR A 22 -6.28 10.95 20.61
N ALA A 23 -6.72 10.39 21.74
CA ALA A 23 -7.42 9.11 21.77
C ALA A 23 -8.76 9.18 21.02
N SER A 24 -9.52 10.27 21.21
CA SER A 24 -10.79 10.49 20.52
C SER A 24 -10.61 10.69 19.01
N PHE A 25 -9.53 11.37 18.60
CA PHE A 25 -9.16 11.55 17.20
C PHE A 25 -8.75 10.24 16.53
N GLN A 26 -7.97 9.39 17.23
CA GLN A 26 -7.66 8.04 16.76
C GLN A 26 -8.92 7.19 16.57
N GLN A 27 -9.87 7.28 17.49
CA GLN A 27 -11.16 6.59 17.38
C GLN A 27 -11.97 7.12 16.19
N LEU A 28 -12.02 8.44 15.99
CA LEU A 28 -12.66 9.06 14.82
C LEU A 28 -12.06 8.56 13.50
N LEU A 29 -10.72 8.55 13.39
CA LEU A 29 -10.00 8.03 12.23
C LEU A 29 -10.31 6.55 11.98
N SER A 30 -10.21 5.72 13.01
CA SER A 30 -10.45 4.28 12.93
C SER A 30 -11.87 3.96 12.44
N GLU A 31 -12.88 4.57 13.07
CA GLU A 31 -14.28 4.36 12.69
C GLU A 31 -14.55 4.85 11.25
N THR A 32 -13.92 5.96 10.84
CA THR A 32 -14.05 6.50 9.49
C THR A 32 -13.44 5.59 8.44
N ILE A 33 -12.20 5.12 8.68
CA ILE A 33 -11.51 4.18 7.79
C ILE A 33 -12.35 2.91 7.62
N PHE A 34 -12.81 2.33 8.74
CA PHE A 34 -13.63 1.13 8.74
C PHE A 34 -14.96 1.32 7.99
N ARG A 35 -15.74 2.36 8.31
CA ARG A 35 -17.04 2.61 7.68
C ARG A 35 -16.94 2.97 6.20
N SER A 36 -15.86 3.63 5.79
CA SER A 36 -15.68 4.07 4.41
C SER A 36 -15.42 2.91 3.44
N GLY A 37 -14.96 1.74 3.92
CA GLY A 37 -14.53 0.62 3.08
C GLY A 37 -13.42 1.00 2.09
N VAL A 38 -12.69 2.09 2.35
CA VAL A 38 -11.73 2.64 1.40
C VAL A 38 -10.51 1.73 1.23
N LEU A 39 -10.07 1.10 2.31
CA LEU A 39 -8.93 0.20 2.29
C LEU A 39 -9.26 -1.12 1.58
N ASP A 40 -10.50 -1.61 1.65
CA ASP A 40 -10.91 -2.81 0.91
C ASP A 40 -10.74 -2.59 -0.60
N ARG A 41 -11.21 -1.44 -1.10
CA ARG A 41 -11.04 -1.07 -2.51
C ARG A 41 -9.59 -0.88 -2.90
N LEU A 42 -8.77 -0.31 -2.01
CA LEU A 42 -7.34 -0.15 -2.25
C LEU A 42 -6.63 -1.51 -2.35
N VAL A 43 -6.95 -2.44 -1.45
CA VAL A 43 -6.38 -3.78 -1.42
C VAL A 43 -6.73 -4.55 -2.70
N GLU A 44 -7.96 -4.45 -3.20
CA GLU A 44 -8.32 -5.10 -4.48
C GLU A 44 -7.52 -4.55 -5.68
N ALA A 45 -7.20 -3.26 -5.69
CA ALA A 45 -6.30 -2.69 -6.71
C ALA A 45 -4.85 -3.17 -6.55
N GLN A 46 -4.36 -3.32 -5.31
CA GLN A 46 -3.03 -3.86 -5.04
C GLN A 46 -2.89 -5.34 -5.44
N LYS A 47 -3.97 -6.13 -5.31
CA LYS A 47 -4.02 -7.55 -5.71
C LYS A 47 -4.00 -7.80 -7.22
N LEU A 48 -4.05 -6.74 -8.06
CA LEU A 48 -3.78 -6.88 -9.49
C LEU A 48 -2.35 -7.39 -9.75
N ASP A 49 -1.44 -7.17 -8.81
CA ASP A 49 -0.12 -7.81 -8.82
C ASP A 49 -0.21 -9.27 -8.34
N GLN A 50 -0.39 -10.19 -9.29
CA GLN A 50 -0.55 -11.62 -9.01
C GLN A 50 0.77 -12.41 -9.01
N LEU A 51 1.81 -11.88 -9.68
CA LEU A 51 3.07 -12.60 -9.92
C LEU A 51 4.25 -12.01 -9.15
N ASP A 52 4.02 -10.91 -8.43
CA ASP A 52 5.05 -10.05 -7.89
C ASP A 52 5.99 -9.51 -8.98
N ILE A 53 6.93 -8.66 -8.59
CA ILE A 53 7.96 -8.17 -9.49
C ILE A 53 8.85 -9.30 -10.02
N GLU A 54 9.05 -10.36 -9.24
CA GLU A 54 9.83 -11.54 -9.65
C GLU A 54 9.24 -12.23 -10.88
N GLY A 55 7.91 -12.28 -11.02
CA GLY A 55 7.27 -12.82 -12.23
C GLY A 55 7.00 -11.77 -13.30
N ALA A 56 6.53 -10.58 -12.92
CA ALA A 56 6.16 -9.52 -13.86
C ALA A 56 7.34 -9.03 -14.72
N ILE A 57 8.57 -9.11 -14.20
CA ILE A 57 9.79 -8.75 -14.94
C ILE A 57 10.02 -9.61 -16.20
N HIS A 58 9.55 -10.87 -16.22
CA HIS A 58 9.66 -11.75 -17.39
C HIS A 58 8.76 -11.27 -18.53
N ALA A 59 7.51 -10.92 -18.19
CA ALA A 59 6.56 -10.34 -19.14
C ALA A 59 7.06 -8.98 -19.67
N TYR A 60 7.74 -8.19 -18.84
CA TYR A 60 8.40 -6.95 -19.30
C TYR A 60 9.43 -7.22 -20.40
N TYR A 61 10.29 -8.23 -20.24
CA TYR A 61 11.29 -8.58 -21.26
C TYR A 61 10.65 -9.06 -22.59
N ASN A 62 9.50 -9.72 -22.53
CA ASN A 62 8.71 -10.04 -23.73
C ASN A 62 8.27 -8.76 -24.45
N ILE A 63 7.72 -7.79 -23.72
CA ILE A 63 7.22 -6.52 -24.30
C ILE A 63 8.35 -5.73 -24.97
N VAL A 64 9.49 -5.59 -24.30
CA VAL A 64 10.62 -4.82 -24.87
C VAL A 64 11.41 -5.59 -25.92
N SER A 65 11.04 -6.85 -26.20
CA SER A 65 11.71 -7.72 -27.18
C SER A 65 13.22 -7.84 -26.94
N GLN A 66 13.63 -7.92 -25.67
CA GLN A 66 15.03 -8.10 -25.27
C GLN A 66 15.23 -9.45 -24.58
N PRO A 67 16.42 -10.07 -24.70
CA PRO A 67 16.72 -11.29 -23.95
C PRO A 67 16.57 -11.06 -22.44
N CYS A 68 15.74 -11.89 -21.80
CA CYS A 68 15.49 -11.82 -20.37
C CYS A 68 16.81 -11.96 -19.60
N LYS A 69 17.14 -10.95 -18.79
CA LYS A 69 18.37 -10.98 -17.97
C LYS A 69 18.20 -11.89 -16.76
N VAL A 70 16.99 -11.96 -16.19
CA VAL A 70 16.68 -12.75 -15.00
C VAL A 70 16.85 -14.26 -15.26
N CYS A 71 16.44 -14.74 -16.43
CA CYS A 71 16.61 -16.15 -16.82
C CYS A 71 18.05 -16.59 -17.02
N ARG A 72 19.02 -15.66 -17.15
CA ARG A 72 20.44 -16.05 -17.27
C ARG A 72 21.03 -16.50 -15.95
N ASP A 73 20.48 -16.03 -14.84
CA ASP A 73 20.99 -16.28 -13.50
C ASP A 73 20.22 -17.41 -12.77
N LEU A 74 19.12 -17.89 -13.37
CA LEU A 74 18.30 -18.98 -12.88
C LEU A 74 18.90 -20.32 -13.31
N GLY A 75 19.53 -21.04 -12.38
CA GLY A 75 19.89 -22.45 -12.59
C GLY A 75 18.66 -23.35 -12.84
N ASP A 76 18.86 -24.67 -12.86
CA ASP A 76 17.79 -25.64 -13.15
C ASP A 76 16.93 -25.92 -11.89
N SER A 77 16.02 -24.99 -11.57
CA SER A 77 15.09 -25.07 -10.44
C SER A 77 13.63 -25.12 -10.89
N GLU A 78 12.73 -25.53 -10.01
CA GLU A 78 11.28 -25.50 -10.27
C GLU A 78 10.75 -24.09 -10.56
N LEU A 79 11.29 -23.07 -9.87
CA LEU A 79 11.01 -21.66 -10.14
C LEU A 79 11.48 -21.26 -11.55
N SER A 80 12.63 -21.78 -12.00
CA SER A 80 13.11 -21.56 -13.37
C SER A 80 12.12 -22.10 -14.41
N ARG A 81 11.54 -23.29 -14.19
CA ARG A 81 10.49 -23.85 -15.06
C ARG A 81 9.21 -23.02 -15.07
N MET A 82 8.80 -22.49 -13.92
CA MET A 82 7.64 -21.58 -13.83
C MET A 82 7.88 -20.30 -14.62
N TYR A 83 9.03 -19.65 -14.45
CA TYR A 83 9.36 -18.41 -15.15
C TYR A 83 9.62 -18.60 -16.65
N LEU A 84 10.12 -19.77 -17.07
CA LEU A 84 10.23 -20.12 -18.50
C LEU A 84 8.86 -20.17 -19.18
N SER A 85 7.82 -20.62 -18.49
CA SER A 85 6.45 -20.63 -19.04
C SER A 85 5.92 -19.23 -19.36
N LEU A 86 6.35 -18.21 -18.59
CA LEU A 86 5.99 -16.79 -18.84
C LEU A 86 6.59 -16.24 -20.14
N HIS A 87 7.62 -16.88 -20.71
CA HIS A 87 8.16 -16.51 -22.02
C HIS A 87 7.39 -17.18 -23.18
N SER A 88 6.46 -18.09 -22.89
CA SER A 88 5.62 -18.76 -23.89
C SER A 88 4.22 -18.14 -24.03
N ILE A 89 3.87 -17.17 -23.18
CA ILE A 89 2.57 -16.48 -23.22
C ILE A 89 2.52 -15.49 -24.40
N SER A 90 1.31 -15.07 -24.77
CA SER A 90 1.12 -14.07 -25.82
C SER A 90 1.65 -12.69 -25.43
N LEU A 91 1.88 -11.83 -26.43
CA LEU A 91 2.20 -10.42 -26.18
C LEU A 91 1.06 -9.70 -25.44
N GLU A 92 -0.19 -10.04 -25.74
CA GLU A 92 -1.37 -9.46 -25.07
C GLU A 92 -1.41 -9.81 -23.59
N GLU A 93 -1.15 -11.07 -23.23
CA GLU A 93 -1.04 -11.50 -21.84
C GLU A 93 0.15 -10.84 -21.14
N SER A 94 1.30 -10.71 -21.83
CA SER A 94 2.46 -10.00 -21.28
C SER A 94 2.14 -8.53 -20.96
N LEU A 95 1.47 -7.84 -21.89
CA LEU A 95 1.00 -6.46 -21.71
C LEU A 95 0.02 -6.35 -20.55
N LYS A 96 -0.91 -7.29 -20.42
CA LYS A 96 -1.87 -7.33 -19.32
C LYS A 96 -1.16 -7.45 -17.98
N ILE A 97 -0.25 -8.42 -17.82
CA ILE A 97 0.53 -8.65 -16.59
C ILE A 97 1.25 -7.38 -16.18
N VAL A 98 2.01 -6.77 -17.09
CA VAL A 98 2.82 -5.58 -16.75
C VAL A 98 1.94 -4.37 -16.46
N ARG A 99 0.83 -4.19 -17.18
CA ARG A 99 -0.12 -3.12 -16.90
C ARG A 99 -0.75 -3.28 -15.52
N GLU A 100 -1.21 -4.48 -15.18
CA GLU A 100 -1.82 -4.79 -13.89
C GLU A 100 -0.82 -4.61 -12.74
N TYR A 101 0.44 -5.04 -12.92
CA TYR A 101 1.53 -4.76 -12.00
C TYR A 101 1.75 -3.26 -11.77
N LEU A 102 1.81 -2.45 -12.84
CA LEU A 102 2.03 -1.00 -12.69
C LEU A 102 0.86 -0.28 -12.02
N ILE A 103 -0.39 -0.72 -12.24
CA ILE A 103 -1.57 -0.23 -11.53
C ILE A 103 -1.46 -0.57 -10.03
N ALA A 104 -1.12 -1.82 -9.72
CA ALA A 104 -0.91 -2.25 -8.35
C ALA A 104 0.23 -1.47 -7.68
N ALA A 105 1.33 -1.20 -8.38
CA ALA A 105 2.43 -0.38 -7.88
C ALA A 105 1.99 1.06 -7.58
N THR A 106 1.15 1.67 -8.42
CA THR A 106 0.52 2.97 -8.10
C THR A 106 -0.35 2.86 -6.84
N ALA A 107 -1.13 1.79 -6.67
CA ALA A 107 -1.97 1.59 -5.50
C ALA A 107 -1.17 1.32 -4.20
N LYS A 108 0.00 0.68 -4.29
CA LYS A 108 0.91 0.45 -3.15
C LYS A 108 1.58 1.75 -2.67
N ASP A 109 1.81 2.69 -3.58
CA ASP A 109 2.52 3.95 -3.31
C ASP A 109 1.60 5.18 -3.11
N CYS A 110 0.28 5.02 -3.19
CA CYS A 110 -0.65 6.15 -3.09
C CYS A 110 -0.87 6.60 -1.64
N SER A 111 -1.35 7.84 -1.46
CA SER A 111 -1.70 8.36 -0.13
C SER A 111 -3.22 8.48 0.03
N LEU A 112 -3.68 8.36 1.28
CA LEU A 112 -5.08 8.58 1.66
C LEU A 112 -5.22 9.90 2.39
N MET A 113 -6.08 10.79 1.90
CA MET A 113 -6.43 12.03 2.59
C MET A 113 -7.86 11.97 3.11
N ILE A 114 -8.01 12.11 4.43
CA ILE A 114 -9.30 12.15 5.11
C ILE A 114 -9.52 13.55 5.66
N SER A 115 -10.63 14.18 5.29
CA SER A 115 -11.02 15.50 5.77
C SER A 115 -12.25 15.37 6.68
N PHE A 116 -12.23 16.06 7.81
CA PHE A 116 -13.31 16.06 8.79
C PHE A 116 -13.92 17.45 8.94
N ARG A 117 -15.23 17.48 9.22
CA ARG A 117 -15.94 18.68 9.66
C ARG A 117 -16.89 18.32 10.81
N PRO A 118 -16.76 18.93 12.00
CA PRO A 118 -17.73 18.77 13.08
C PRO A 118 -19.12 19.20 12.61
N ARG A 119 -20.15 18.50 13.09
CA ARG A 119 -21.54 18.83 12.78
C ARG A 119 -22.22 19.46 13.99
N GLU A 120 -22.88 20.59 13.77
CA GLU A 120 -23.65 21.27 14.82
C GLU A 120 -25.04 20.61 14.99
N ASP A 121 -25.56 20.66 16.21
CA ASP A 121 -26.90 20.17 16.53
C ASP A 121 -27.96 20.95 15.73
N GLY A 122 -28.78 20.22 14.98
CA GLY A 122 -29.82 20.80 14.14
C GLY A 122 -29.43 21.06 12.68
N ASP A 123 -28.20 20.74 12.26
CA ASP A 123 -27.78 20.85 10.86
C ASP A 123 -28.58 19.84 9.98
N PRO A 124 -29.41 20.30 9.03
CA PRO A 124 -30.17 19.41 8.16
C PRO A 124 -29.21 18.63 7.27
N GLY A 125 -29.15 17.31 7.47
CA GLY A 125 -28.43 16.31 6.65
C GLY A 125 -27.48 16.85 5.58
N SER A 126 -26.16 16.83 5.82
CA SER A 126 -25.21 17.06 4.72
C SER A 126 -25.29 15.90 3.71
N ALA A 127 -25.00 16.17 2.43
CA ALA A 127 -24.86 15.13 1.40
C ALA A 127 -23.55 14.32 1.56
N HIS A 128 -22.72 14.64 2.55
CA HIS A 128 -21.46 13.97 2.80
C HIS A 128 -21.65 12.78 3.74
N ASN A 129 -20.74 11.81 3.66
CA ASN A 129 -20.75 10.70 4.60
C ASN A 129 -20.47 11.24 6.00
N SER A 130 -21.13 10.67 7.00
CA SER A 130 -20.96 11.07 8.39
C SER A 130 -20.60 9.89 9.28
N VAL A 131 -19.85 10.16 10.33
CA VAL A 131 -19.52 9.21 11.39
C VAL A 131 -19.96 9.79 12.74
N PHE A 132 -20.56 8.96 13.58
CA PHE A 132 -20.98 9.33 14.93
C PHE A 132 -20.05 8.69 15.95
N LEU A 133 -19.40 9.53 16.75
CA LEU A 133 -18.45 9.13 17.77
C LEU A 133 -19.17 9.02 19.13
N LYS A 134 -19.47 7.79 19.54
CA LYS A 134 -20.25 7.53 20.77
C LYS A 134 -19.56 8.02 22.05
N SER A 135 -18.23 8.02 22.10
CA SER A 135 -17.44 8.41 23.28
C SER A 135 -17.58 9.89 23.61
N THR A 136 -17.76 10.73 22.59
CA THR A 136 -17.88 12.19 22.74
C THR A 136 -19.28 12.69 22.44
N ASN A 137 -20.17 11.79 21.98
CA ASN A 137 -21.52 12.10 21.52
C ASN A 137 -21.55 13.15 20.38
N GLN A 138 -20.53 13.14 19.51
CA GLN A 138 -20.39 14.09 18.41
C GLN A 138 -20.51 13.40 17.04
N SER A 139 -20.99 14.16 16.04
CA SER A 139 -21.01 13.72 14.64
C SER A 139 -20.03 14.52 13.81
N PHE A 140 -19.41 13.85 12.83
CA PHE A 140 -18.47 14.45 11.89
C PHE A 140 -18.84 14.08 10.47
N ASP A 141 -18.94 15.06 9.59
CA ASP A 141 -18.91 14.80 8.15
C ASP A 141 -17.48 14.47 7.74
N TYR A 142 -17.32 13.58 6.78
CA TYR A 142 -16.01 13.22 6.25
C TYR A 142 -15.99 13.05 4.73
N LYS A 143 -14.81 13.27 4.16
CA LYS A 143 -14.46 12.90 2.78
C LYS A 143 -13.16 12.13 2.78
N VAL A 144 -13.09 11.10 1.95
CA VAL A 144 -11.89 10.28 1.76
C VAL A 144 -11.48 10.35 0.30
N ASN A 145 -10.22 10.70 0.04
CA ASN A 145 -9.68 10.80 -1.31
C ASN A 145 -8.34 10.07 -1.40
N PHE A 146 -8.10 9.38 -2.50
CA PHE A 146 -6.78 8.92 -2.88
C PHE A 146 -6.05 10.04 -3.60
N ILE A 147 -4.78 10.23 -3.27
CA ILE A 147 -3.87 11.16 -3.95
C ILE A 147 -2.60 10.41 -4.38
N ASP A 148 -1.75 11.04 -5.18
CA ASP A 148 -0.51 10.45 -5.71
C ASP A 148 -0.74 9.24 -6.64
N LEU A 149 -1.81 9.29 -7.46
CA LEU A 149 -2.19 8.22 -8.40
C LEU A 149 -1.49 8.30 -9.77
N ASP A 150 -0.26 8.81 -9.80
CA ASP A 150 0.50 8.94 -11.04
C ASP A 150 0.89 7.57 -11.60
N LEU A 151 0.90 7.49 -12.93
CA LEU A 151 1.29 6.27 -13.65
C LEU A 151 2.77 5.98 -13.42
N LYS A 152 3.08 4.74 -13.02
CA LYS A 152 4.47 4.27 -12.93
C LYS A 152 5.05 4.05 -14.34
N PRO A 153 6.21 4.66 -14.68
CA PRO A 153 6.85 4.45 -15.96
C PRO A 153 7.24 2.99 -16.20
N LEU A 154 6.95 2.46 -17.39
CA LEU A 154 7.28 1.08 -17.79
C LEU A 154 8.77 0.72 -17.58
N LYS A 155 9.68 1.67 -17.84
CA LYS A 155 11.12 1.48 -17.66
C LYS A 155 11.53 1.18 -16.21
N ASN A 156 10.68 1.50 -15.23
CA ASN A 156 10.96 1.26 -13.82
C ASN A 156 10.85 -0.21 -13.44
N MET A 157 10.29 -1.09 -14.28
CA MET A 157 10.22 -2.54 -14.01
C MET A 157 11.59 -3.12 -13.63
N VAL A 158 12.65 -2.76 -14.37
CA VAL A 158 14.02 -3.21 -14.07
C VAL A 158 14.48 -2.67 -12.71
N TYR A 159 14.20 -1.40 -12.42
CA TYR A 159 14.55 -0.79 -11.15
C TYR A 159 13.82 -1.44 -9.97
N TYR A 160 12.52 -1.72 -10.10
CA TYR A 160 11.72 -2.39 -9.07
C TYR A 160 12.25 -3.78 -8.78
N TYR A 161 12.61 -4.54 -9.82
CA TYR A 161 13.24 -5.85 -9.66
C TYR A 161 14.59 -5.74 -8.93
N GLU A 162 15.48 -4.84 -9.35
CA GLU A 162 16.77 -4.65 -8.69
C GLU A 162 16.64 -4.20 -7.22
N LEU A 163 15.64 -3.37 -6.92
CA LEU A 163 15.35 -2.91 -5.57
C LEU A 163 14.85 -4.07 -4.70
N ASP A 164 13.92 -4.86 -5.21
CA ASP A 164 13.39 -6.04 -4.52
C ASP A 164 14.50 -7.04 -4.18
N GLN A 165 15.35 -7.38 -5.15
CA GLN A 165 16.47 -8.29 -4.93
C GLN A 165 17.46 -7.76 -3.86
N LYS A 166 17.66 -6.44 -3.78
CA LYS A 166 18.45 -5.82 -2.70
C LYS A 166 17.78 -5.97 -1.34
N ILE A 167 16.47 -5.73 -1.26
CA ILE A 167 15.69 -5.86 -0.02
C ILE A 167 15.77 -7.30 0.50
N VAL A 168 15.47 -8.29 -0.35
CA VAL A 168 15.52 -9.72 0.00
C VAL A 168 16.92 -10.14 0.44
N SER A 169 17.95 -9.71 -0.30
CA SER A 169 19.34 -10.02 0.03
C SER A 169 19.76 -9.44 1.38
N CYS A 170 19.44 -8.17 1.64
CA CYS A 170 19.74 -7.53 2.92
C CYS A 170 19.02 -8.23 4.08
N TYR A 171 17.73 -8.52 3.94
CA TYR A 171 16.94 -9.18 4.98
C TYR A 171 17.50 -10.59 5.30
N THR A 172 17.81 -11.37 4.26
CA THR A 172 18.37 -12.73 4.41
C THR A 172 19.76 -12.71 5.08
N GLN A 173 20.58 -11.68 4.81
CA GLN A 173 21.88 -11.52 5.49
C GLN A 173 21.71 -11.20 6.98
N MET A 174 20.75 -10.33 7.32
CA MET A 174 20.45 -9.98 8.71
C MET A 174 19.97 -11.20 9.50
N GLU A 175 19.09 -12.03 8.94
CA GLU A 175 18.63 -13.26 9.61
C GLU A 175 19.76 -14.24 9.91
N LYS A 176 20.71 -14.38 8.96
CA LYS A 176 21.91 -15.23 9.14
C LYS A 176 22.86 -14.69 10.22
N MET A 177 22.97 -13.37 10.36
CA MET A 177 23.79 -12.76 11.41
C MET A 177 23.12 -12.78 12.79
N GLY A 178 21.78 -12.72 12.84
CA GLY A 178 20.99 -12.82 14.08
C GLY A 178 20.95 -14.22 14.68
N HIS A 179 21.24 -15.26 13.90
CA HIS A 179 21.41 -16.66 14.33
C HIS A 179 22.90 -17.03 14.40
N GLY A 180 23.69 -16.31 15.22
CA GLY A 180 25.05 -16.74 15.57
C GLY A 180 25.06 -18.15 16.19
N PRO A 181 26.16 -18.91 16.09
CA PRO A 181 26.20 -20.30 16.54
C PRO A 181 25.90 -20.37 18.03
N SER A 182 24.83 -21.09 18.39
CA SER A 182 24.62 -21.53 19.77
C SER A 182 25.87 -22.26 20.23
N ASP A 183 26.46 -21.76 21.31
CA ASP A 183 27.72 -22.19 21.92
C ASP A 183 27.91 -23.71 21.85
N PHE A 184 29.03 -24.13 21.26
CA PHE A 184 29.53 -25.49 21.44
C PHE A 184 29.99 -25.66 22.88
N SER A 185 29.46 -26.71 23.51
CA SER A 185 29.71 -27.20 24.87
C SER A 185 31.18 -27.37 25.25
#